data_AF-A0A532TPL0-F1
#
_entry.id   AF-A0A532TPL0-F1
#
_cell.length_a   1.000
_cell.length_b   1.000
_cell.length_c   1.000
_cell.angle_alpha   90.00
_cell.angle_beta   90.00
_cell.angle_gamma   90.00
#
_symmetry.space_group_name_H-M   'P 1'
#
loop_
_entity.id
_entity.type
_entity.pdbx_description
1 polymer ?
#
loop_
_entity_poly.entity_id
_entity_poly.type
_entity_poly.pdbx_seq_one_letter_code
_entity_poly.pdbx_strand_id
1 'polypeptide(L)'
;MITPELVREKKKLSSVKCVLCRSNTNSYFKIKKIGMSFGIVCEDCLRSFSDKEMELIHNMITAFGGHFGLLSNSKETSYSKLKEIAEDYKTLNKDIANIENDIKTLHSAFLYGITPRQLVQGLKLLID
;
A
#
# COMPACT_ATOMS: atom_id res chain seq x y z
N MET A 1 19.66 11.09 -25.53
CA MET A 1 18.70 10.05 -25.13
C MET A 1 19.38 9.18 -24.09
N ILE A 2 18.96 9.23 -22.82
CA ILE A 2 19.53 8.41 -21.76
C ILE A 2 18.72 7.12 -21.73
N THR A 3 19.27 6.03 -22.25
CA THR A 3 18.78 4.68 -22.00
C THR A 3 18.87 4.41 -20.50
N PRO A 4 17.82 3.90 -19.82
CA PRO A 4 17.96 3.47 -18.45
C PRO A 4 18.80 2.20 -18.45
N GLU A 5 20.11 2.36 -18.25
CA GLU A 5 21.04 1.28 -18.03
C GLU A 5 20.56 0.45 -16.83
N LEU A 6 20.60 -0.87 -16.99
CA LEU A 6 20.50 -1.83 -15.91
C LEU A 6 21.61 -1.54 -14.90
N VAL A 7 21.32 -0.76 -13.86
CA VAL A 7 22.22 -0.59 -12.72
C VAL A 7 22.28 -1.93 -11.97
N ARG A 8 23.18 -2.82 -12.41
CA ARG A 8 23.65 -3.98 -11.65
C ARG A 8 24.72 -3.51 -10.67
N GLU A 9 24.35 -2.67 -9.72
CA GLU A 9 25.22 -2.46 -8.56
C GLU A 9 24.91 -3.52 -7.51
N LYS A 10 25.79 -4.53 -7.41
CA LYS A 10 25.91 -5.42 -6.23
C LYS A 10 26.44 -4.65 -5.02
N LYS A 11 25.88 -3.47 -4.71
CA LYS A 11 26.05 -2.84 -3.41
C LYS A 11 24.85 -3.23 -2.57
N LYS A 12 25.12 -3.77 -1.39
CA LYS A 12 24.15 -3.96 -0.30
C LYS A 12 23.61 -2.58 0.10
N LEU A 13 22.78 -1.97 -0.74
CA LEU A 13 22.01 -0.79 -0.38
C LEU A 13 21.07 -1.26 0.74
N SER A 14 21.25 -0.68 1.93
CA SER A 14 20.38 -0.89 3.08
C SER A 14 18.91 -0.86 2.64
N SER A 15 18.28 -2.03 2.65
CA SER A 15 16.89 -2.36 2.27
C SER A 15 16.14 -1.28 1.49
N VAL A 16 16.41 -1.15 0.19
CA VAL A 16 15.57 -0.29 -0.64
C VAL A 16 14.21 -0.94 -0.82
N LYS A 17 13.13 -0.18 -0.63
CA LYS A 17 11.75 -0.71 -0.69
C LYS A 17 11.15 -0.51 -2.08
N CYS A 18 10.44 -1.53 -2.55
CA CYS A 18 9.64 -1.42 -3.76
C CYS A 18 8.61 -0.30 -3.61
N VAL A 19 8.46 0.55 -4.62
CA VAL A 19 7.50 1.66 -4.63
C VAL A 19 6.05 1.19 -4.72
N LEU A 20 5.80 -0.06 -5.15
CA LEU A 20 4.44 -0.61 -5.26
C LEU A 20 4.04 -1.41 -4.02
N CYS A 21 4.84 -2.42 -3.64
CA CYS A 21 4.50 -3.36 -2.56
C CYS A 21 5.26 -3.14 -1.26
N ARG A 22 6.24 -2.21 -1.23
CA ARG A 22 7.08 -1.89 -0.05
C ARG A 22 7.91 -3.05 0.49
N SER A 23 7.98 -4.19 -0.20
CA SER A 23 8.91 -5.28 0.14
C SER A 23 10.35 -4.81 0.02
N ASN A 24 11.23 -5.38 0.85
CA ASN A 24 12.66 -5.11 0.77
C ASN A 24 13.22 -5.77 -0.50
N THR A 25 13.91 -4.98 -1.33
CA THR A 25 14.59 -5.48 -2.52
C THR A 25 16.01 -5.87 -2.14
N ASN A 26 16.23 -7.17 -1.95
CA ASN A 26 17.50 -7.67 -1.42
C ASN A 26 18.56 -7.94 -2.50
N SER A 27 18.19 -7.95 -3.79
CA SER A 27 19.12 -8.37 -4.85
C SER A 27 18.73 -8.01 -6.29
N TYR A 28 17.46 -7.99 -6.67
CA TYR A 28 17.03 -7.61 -8.03
C TYR A 28 15.88 -6.61 -8.02
N PHE A 29 16.13 -5.44 -8.60
CA PHE A 29 15.16 -4.38 -8.79
C PHE A 29 15.46 -3.61 -10.07
N LYS A 30 14.49 -2.86 -10.57
CA LYS A 30 14.70 -1.85 -11.62
C LYS A 30 14.27 -0.49 -11.15
N ILE A 31 15.07 0.52 -11.44
CA ILE A 31 14.64 1.92 -11.38
C ILE A 31 13.88 2.20 -12.67
N LYS A 32 12.61 2.59 -12.56
CA LYS A 32 11.76 2.86 -13.71
C LYS A 32 10.95 4.12 -13.48
N LYS A 33 10.66 4.83 -14.57
CA LYS A 33 9.67 5.91 -14.57
C LYS A 33 8.27 5.31 -14.45
N ILE A 34 7.56 5.67 -13.39
CA ILE A 34 6.18 5.28 -13.12
C ILE A 34 5.36 6.57 -13.00
N GLY A 35 4.49 6.82 -13.98
CA GLY A 35 3.83 8.11 -14.15
C GLY A 35 4.83 9.26 -14.29
N MET A 36 4.76 10.24 -13.40
CA MET A 36 5.64 11.41 -13.40
C MET A 36 6.93 11.25 -12.57
N SER A 37 7.12 10.12 -11.89
CA SER A 37 8.22 9.92 -10.94
C SER A 37 9.10 8.71 -11.31
N PHE A 38 10.31 8.64 -10.76
CA PHE A 38 11.14 7.43 -10.82
C PHE A 38 11.03 6.67 -9.51
N GLY A 39 10.82 5.35 -9.60
CA GLY A 39 10.69 4.48 -8.45
C GLY A 39 11.44 3.16 -8.65
N ILE A 40 11.74 2.52 -7.53
CA ILE A 40 12.36 1.19 -7.51
C ILE A 40 11.25 0.15 -7.48
N VAL A 41 11.26 -0.78 -8.44
CA VAL A 41 10.29 -1.87 -8.54
C VAL A 41 11.00 -3.20 -8.33
N CYS A 42 10.47 -4.01 -7.41
CA CYS A 42 10.99 -5.37 -7.17
C CYS A 42 10.70 -6.30 -8.36
N GLU A 43 11.42 -7.41 -8.41
CA GLU A 43 11.24 -8.41 -9.46
C GLU A 43 9.81 -8.94 -9.56
N ASP A 44 9.17 -9.21 -8.42
CA ASP A 44 7.82 -9.78 -8.39
C ASP A 44 6.82 -8.83 -9.05
N CYS A 45 6.82 -7.55 -8.67
CA CYS A 45 5.96 -6.56 -9.28
C CYS A 45 6.25 -6.34 -10.78
N LEU A 46 7.53 -6.43 -11.19
CA LEU A 46 7.90 -6.34 -12.61
C LEU A 46 7.37 -7.52 -13.44
N ARG A 47 7.20 -8.69 -12.82
CA ARG A 47 6.65 -9.89 -13.48
C ARG A 47 5.12 -9.92 -13.44
N SER A 48 4.52 -9.37 -12.39
CA SER A 48 3.07 -9.42 -12.16
C SER A 48 2.29 -8.32 -12.89
N PHE A 49 2.91 -7.18 -13.17
CA PHE A 49 2.18 -6.00 -13.67
C PHE A 49 2.82 -5.43 -14.93
N SER A 50 1.97 -5.03 -15.86
CA SER A 50 2.36 -4.21 -17.01
C SER A 50 2.70 -2.78 -16.57
N ASP A 51 3.35 -2.02 -17.46
CA ASP A 51 3.71 -0.63 -17.19
C ASP A 51 2.50 0.26 -16.87
N LYS A 52 1.38 0.04 -17.57
CA LYS A 52 0.14 0.78 -17.34
C LYS A 52 -0.47 0.45 -15.98
N GLU A 53 -0.46 -0.83 -15.59
CA GLU A 53 -0.97 -1.26 -14.28
C GLU A 53 -0.09 -0.73 -13.15
N MET A 54 1.24 -0.79 -13.29
CA MET A 54 2.17 -0.22 -12.31
C MET A 54 1.97 1.28 -12.13
N GLU A 55 1.77 2.01 -13.23
CA GLU A 55 1.44 3.44 -13.19
C GLU A 55 0.11 3.70 -12.48
N LEU A 56 -0.94 2.93 -12.80
CA LEU A 56 -2.24 3.05 -12.14
C LEU A 56 -2.13 2.80 -10.62
N ILE A 57 -1.47 1.70 -10.22
CA ILE A 57 -1.25 1.35 -8.82
C ILE A 57 -0.49 2.46 -8.09
N HIS A 58 0.60 2.96 -8.68
CA HIS A 58 1.39 4.04 -8.11
C HIS A 58 0.58 5.34 -7.96
N ASN A 59 -0.21 5.69 -8.97
CA ASN A 59 -1.06 6.87 -8.94
C ASN A 59 -2.16 6.74 -7.88
N MET A 60 -2.77 5.57 -7.73
CA MET A 60 -3.71 5.30 -6.63
C MET A 60 -3.04 5.47 -5.27
N ILE A 61 -1.89 4.84 -5.05
CA ILE A 61 -1.11 4.99 -3.80
C ILE A 61 -0.83 6.47 -3.52
N THR A 62 -0.38 7.21 -4.53
CA THR A 62 -0.01 8.63 -4.38
C THR A 62 -1.23 9.51 -4.10
N ALA A 63 -2.33 9.30 -4.83
CA ALA A 63 -3.58 10.05 -4.65
C ALA A 63 -4.16 9.89 -3.24
N PHE A 64 -3.94 8.73 -2.61
CA PHE A 64 -4.35 8.45 -1.24
C PHE A 64 -3.26 8.73 -0.19
N GLY A 65 -2.31 9.62 -0.51
CA GLY A 65 -1.32 10.09 0.44
C GLY A 65 -0.23 9.06 0.74
N GLY A 66 0.16 8.24 -0.23
CA GLY A 66 1.17 7.20 -0.07
C GLY A 66 0.63 5.94 0.60
N HIS A 67 1.50 4.95 0.85
CA HIS A 67 1.09 3.70 1.52
C HIS A 67 0.54 4.00 2.89
N PHE A 68 -0.77 3.76 3.08
CA PHE A 68 -1.45 4.05 4.33
C PHE A 68 -1.15 5.48 4.82
N GLY A 69 -1.34 6.49 3.97
CA GLY A 69 -1.31 7.90 4.39
C GLY A 69 0.07 8.40 4.86
N LEU A 70 1.16 7.66 4.61
CA LEU A 70 2.52 8.07 5.00
C LEU A 70 2.95 9.45 4.47
N LEU A 71 2.33 9.91 3.40
CA LEU A 71 2.55 11.20 2.74
C LEU A 71 1.33 12.13 2.89
N SER A 72 0.28 11.73 3.61
CA SER A 72 -0.88 12.60 3.82
C SER A 72 -0.56 13.61 4.94
N ASN A 73 -0.81 14.89 4.66
CA ASN A 73 -0.79 15.95 5.66
C ASN A 73 -2.12 16.04 6.44
N SER A 74 -3.00 15.03 6.31
CA SER A 74 -4.33 15.04 6.92
C SER A 74 -4.20 14.92 8.44
N LYS A 75 -4.81 15.89 9.14
CA LYS A 75 -4.91 15.91 10.61
C LYS A 75 -6.05 15.06 11.15
N GLU A 76 -6.80 14.37 10.27
CA GLU A 76 -7.82 13.43 10.71
C GLU A 76 -7.15 12.32 11.52
N THR A 77 -7.51 12.22 12.79
CA THR A 77 -6.96 11.22 13.69
C THR A 77 -7.38 9.85 13.19
N SER A 78 -6.41 9.03 12.77
CA SER A 78 -6.62 7.65 12.32
C SER A 78 -7.51 6.82 13.27
N TYR A 79 -7.57 7.19 14.56
CA TYR A 79 -8.43 6.57 15.55
C TYR A 79 -9.94 6.79 15.33
N SER A 80 -10.41 8.00 15.03
CA SER A 80 -11.85 8.25 14.83
C SER A 80 -12.38 7.45 13.64
N LYS A 81 -11.55 7.37 12.59
CA LYS A 81 -11.89 6.61 11.39
C LYS A 81 -11.76 5.11 11.56
N LEU A 82 -10.79 4.65 12.35
CA LEU A 82 -10.71 3.26 12.79
C LEU A 82 -11.95 2.84 13.58
N LYS A 83 -12.49 3.73 14.43
CA LYS A 83 -13.75 3.47 15.15
C LYS A 83 -14.94 3.34 14.20
N GLU A 84 -15.08 4.24 13.23
CA GLU A 84 -16.13 4.14 12.20
C GLU A 84 -16.05 2.83 11.41
N ILE A 85 -14.84 2.47 10.95
CA ILE A 85 -14.59 1.19 10.26
C ILE A 85 -14.97 -0.01 11.14
N ALA A 86 -14.70 0.04 12.45
CA ALA A 86 -15.04 -1.03 13.37
C ALA A 86 -16.55 -1.17 13.59
N GLU A 87 -17.27 -0.06 13.72
CA GLU A 87 -18.74 -0.07 13.83
C GLU A 87 -19.36 -0.62 12.54
N ASP A 88 -18.93 -0.15 11.37
CA ASP A 88 -19.38 -0.67 10.08
C ASP A 88 -19.14 -2.19 10.00
N TYR A 89 -17.94 -2.66 10.36
CA TYR A 89 -17.61 -4.08 10.37
C TYR A 89 -18.48 -4.89 11.35
N LYS A 90 -18.81 -4.34 12.52
CA LYS A 90 -19.69 -4.97 13.51
C LYS A 90 -21.12 -5.13 13.01
N THR A 91 -21.66 -4.11 12.33
CA THR A 91 -23.03 -4.17 11.77
C THR A 91 -23.18 -5.21 10.65
N LEU A 92 -22.07 -5.54 9.98
CA LEU A 92 -22.02 -6.50 8.88
C LEU A 92 -21.93 -7.96 9.34
N ASN A 93 -21.76 -8.20 10.64
CA ASN A 93 -21.41 -9.50 11.21
C ASN A 93 -22.65 -10.34 11.58
N LYS A 94 -23.44 -10.75 10.58
CA LYS A 94 -24.47 -11.78 10.80
C LYS A 94 -24.36 -13.05 9.98
N ASP A 95 -23.90 -13.05 8.74
CA ASP A 95 -23.85 -14.30 7.97
C ASP A 95 -22.75 -14.29 6.90
N ILE A 96 -21.93 -15.35 6.95
CA ILE A 96 -20.92 -15.77 5.97
C ILE A 96 -19.66 -14.89 5.93
N ALA A 97 -18.48 -15.53 5.95
CA ALA A 97 -17.18 -14.91 5.76
C ALA A 97 -17.19 -14.05 4.48
N ASN A 98 -17.41 -12.75 4.66
CA ASN A 98 -17.74 -11.85 3.57
C ASN A 98 -16.45 -11.17 3.08
N ILE A 99 -15.77 -11.84 2.15
CA ILE A 99 -14.56 -11.35 1.48
C ILE A 99 -14.77 -9.92 0.95
N GLU A 100 -15.99 -9.56 0.51
CA GLU A 100 -16.28 -8.20 0.05
C GLU A 100 -16.19 -7.18 1.18
N ASN A 101 -16.62 -7.53 2.39
CA ASN A 101 -16.50 -6.66 3.55
C ASN A 101 -15.05 -6.52 3.97
N ASP A 102 -14.27 -7.61 3.97
CA ASP A 102 -12.85 -7.54 4.25
C ASP A 102 -12.11 -6.63 3.25
N ILE A 103 -12.45 -6.72 1.96
CA ILE A 103 -11.89 -5.84 0.92
C ILE A 103 -12.29 -4.38 1.17
N LYS A 104 -13.56 -4.10 1.50
CA LYS A 104 -14.03 -2.74 1.81
C LYS A 104 -13.32 -2.17 3.03
N THR A 105 -13.22 -2.93 4.11
CA THR A 105 -12.54 -2.53 5.34
C THR A 105 -11.06 -2.26 5.10
N LEU A 106 -10.37 -3.13 4.34
CA LEU A 106 -8.97 -2.93 3.96
C LEU A 106 -8.80 -1.70 3.06
N HIS A 107 -9.74 -1.46 2.13
CA HIS A 107 -9.72 -0.29 1.27
C HIS A 107 -9.88 0.99 2.10
N SER A 108 -10.88 1.07 2.99
CA SER A 108 -11.06 2.21 3.89
C SER A 108 -9.82 2.43 4.77
N ALA A 109 -9.25 1.36 5.34
CA ALA A 109 -8.03 1.45 6.13
C ALA A 109 -6.85 2.02 5.30
N PHE A 110 -6.72 1.59 4.03
CA PHE A 110 -5.73 2.11 3.11
C PHE A 110 -5.92 3.61 2.85
N LEU A 111 -7.16 4.06 2.57
CA LEU A 111 -7.50 5.45 2.30
C LEU A 111 -7.19 6.39 3.47
N TYR A 112 -7.43 5.94 4.69
CA TYR A 112 -7.29 6.75 5.91
C TYR A 112 -5.98 6.54 6.65
N GLY A 113 -5.04 5.85 6.01
CA GLY A 113 -3.71 5.63 6.56
C GLY A 113 -3.62 4.74 7.80
N ILE A 114 -4.57 3.82 7.93
CA ILE A 114 -4.61 2.82 8.99
C ILE A 114 -3.88 1.58 8.48
N THR A 115 -2.71 1.28 9.04
CA THR A 115 -1.95 0.08 8.66
C THR A 115 -2.72 -1.20 8.99
N PRO A 116 -2.46 -2.33 8.30
CA PRO A 116 -3.16 -3.60 8.57
C PRO A 116 -3.03 -4.04 10.04
N ARG A 117 -1.87 -3.78 10.66
CA ARG A 117 -1.65 -4.07 12.09
C ARG A 117 -2.55 -3.23 12.98
N GLN A 118 -2.67 -1.92 12.72
CA GLN A 118 -3.57 -1.03 13.46
C GLN A 118 -5.03 -1.43 13.26
N LEU A 119 -5.42 -1.80 12.05
CA LEU A 119 -6.76 -2.28 11.75
C LEU A 119 -7.10 -3.53 12.58
N VAL A 120 -6.28 -4.58 12.52
CA VAL A 120 -6.53 -5.83 13.26
C VAL A 120 -6.55 -5.58 14.77
N GLN A 121 -5.64 -4.75 15.29
CA GLN A 121 -5.63 -4.42 16.72
C GLN A 121 -6.85 -3.59 17.12
N GLY A 122 -7.24 -2.61 16.31
CA GLY A 122 -8.41 -1.77 16.54
C GLY A 122 -9.71 -2.55 16.51
N LEU A 123 -9.90 -3.41 15.51
CA LEU A 123 -11.09 -4.26 15.42
C LEU A 123 -11.22 -5.16 16.65
N LYS A 124 -10.13 -5.79 17.11
CA LYS A 124 -10.15 -6.57 18.36
C LYS A 124 -10.55 -5.75 19.58
N LEU A 125 -10.05 -4.52 19.71
CA LEU A 125 -10.36 -3.67 20.87
C LEU A 125 -11.77 -3.07 20.86
N LEU A 126 -12.37 -2.91 19.68
CA LEU A 126 -13.61 -2.13 19.51
C LEU A 126 -14.83 -3.00 19.21
N ILE A 127 -14.63 -4.23 18.74
CA ILE A 127 -15.71 -5.17 18.38
C ILE A 127 -15.93 -6.22 19.47
N ASP A 128 -14.86 -6.63 20.19
CA ASP A 128 -14.98 -7.42 21.43
C ASP A 128 -15.67 -6.59 22.55
#